data_AF-A0A7C3TQ39-F1
#
_entry.id   AF-A0A7C3TQ39-F1
#
_cell.length_a   1.000
_cell.length_b   1.000
_cell.length_c   1.000
_cell.angle_alpha   90.00
_cell.angle_beta   90.00
_cell.angle_gamma   90.00
#
_symmetry.space_group_name_H-M   'P 1'
#
loop_
_entity.id
_entity.type
_entity.pdbx_description
1 polymer ?
#
loop_
_entity_poly.entity_id
_entity_poly.type
_entity_poly.pdbx_seq_one_letter_code
_entity_poly.pdbx_strand_id
1 'polypeptide(L)'
;MFGNRVGWGISALIVLAAVLLLWRVYRIGTDFTPPGPIGQRAALWTMQLPVDPRSIATWMTEDVDAIDLYKQVIAEYMANLAYDGYLRQASADPAVIQQINKGIDLMIRASTARRPGVFIDRPSEIITYDSDRRPLKALKAMGDVGIRLGLILNNKDRPVYDATRARQVFQAVFSLGLKLYEERLVWEEADYGLKLMATSRYLDDPASPGRADLLQKFDDQRKPFYFKYIDPLLRHIFIANPDAKRFPQFRSWGGDMAALATKCPEYMWRVEAIFALGRCKFQGNTMGDQKGAVRLLKSLCEDSDPRIRIAAQAADRLTREDLQRLTYSSD
;
A
#
# COMPACT_ATOMS: atom_id res chain seq x y z
N MET A 1 65.88 30.06 -6.62
CA MET A 1 66.00 28.58 -6.62
C MET A 1 64.67 28.00 -7.05
N PHE A 2 64.47 27.83 -8.36
CA PHE A 2 63.27 27.16 -8.88
C PHE A 2 63.44 25.66 -8.64
N GLY A 3 62.51 25.06 -7.89
CA GLY A 3 62.58 23.66 -7.49
C GLY A 3 62.76 22.71 -8.68
N ASN A 4 63.54 21.64 -8.48
CA ASN A 4 63.77 20.59 -9.46
C ASN A 4 62.43 20.11 -10.07
N ARG A 5 62.36 19.95 -11.40
CA ARG A 5 61.17 19.46 -12.13
C ARG A 5 60.60 18.18 -11.52
N VAL A 6 61.47 17.32 -10.98
CA VAL A 6 61.08 16.10 -10.26
C VAL A 6 60.24 16.40 -9.01
N GLY A 7 60.60 17.43 -8.22
CA GLY A 7 59.87 17.82 -7.03
C GLY A 7 58.47 18.37 -7.32
N TRP A 8 58.33 19.11 -8.42
CA TRP A 8 57.01 19.56 -8.91
C TRP A 8 56.14 18.39 -9.36
N GLY A 9 56.72 17.40 -10.06
CA GLY A 9 56.02 16.18 -10.47
C GLY A 9 55.50 15.38 -9.27
N ILE A 10 56.33 15.16 -8.25
CA ILE A 10 55.92 14.47 -7.02
C ILE A 10 54.81 15.24 -6.29
N SER A 11 54.95 16.56 -6.17
CA SER A 11 53.94 17.40 -5.51
C SER A 11 52.59 17.36 -6.22
N ALA A 12 52.57 17.44 -7.55
CA ALA A 12 51.34 17.32 -8.34
C ALA A 12 50.66 15.96 -8.14
N LEU A 13 51.44 14.88 -8.08
CA LEU A 13 50.91 13.53 -7.84
C LEU A 13 50.32 13.39 -6.43
N ILE A 14 50.96 13.97 -5.41
CA ILE A 14 50.43 13.98 -4.03
C ILE A 14 49.10 14.74 -3.96
N VAL A 15 49.04 15.93 -4.59
CA VAL A 15 47.80 16.73 -4.63
C VAL A 15 46.68 15.97 -5.35
N LEU A 16 46.97 15.36 -6.50
CA LEU A 16 45.98 14.56 -7.24
C LEU A 16 45.46 13.39 -6.38
N ALA A 17 46.36 12.65 -5.72
CA ALA A 17 45.98 11.55 -4.84
C ALA A 17 45.12 12.02 -3.65
N ALA A 18 45.46 13.16 -3.04
CA ALA A 18 44.69 13.74 -1.94
C ALA A 18 43.28 14.18 -2.41
N VAL A 19 43.18 14.83 -3.56
CA VAL A 19 41.88 15.23 -4.16
C VAL A 19 41.02 14.01 -4.46
N LEU A 20 41.59 12.97 -5.06
CA LEU A 20 40.86 11.71 -5.35
C LEU A 20 40.39 11.02 -4.06
N LEU A 21 41.23 11.00 -3.03
CA LEU A 21 40.87 10.43 -1.73
C LEU A 21 39.75 11.22 -1.07
N LEU A 22 39.84 12.56 -1.02
CA LEU A 22 38.80 13.42 -0.46
C LEU A 22 37.50 13.30 -1.24
N TRP A 23 37.56 13.25 -2.57
CA TRP A 23 36.38 13.02 -3.42
C TRP A 23 35.72 11.66 -3.13
N ARG A 24 36.53 10.60 -2.94
CA ARG A 24 36.02 9.27 -2.58
C ARG A 24 35.37 9.27 -1.20
N VAL A 25 35.99 9.90 -0.19
CA VAL A 25 35.42 10.04 1.16
C VAL A 25 34.14 10.84 1.12
N TYR A 26 34.12 11.93 0.35
CA TYR A 26 32.92 12.75 0.13
C TYR A 26 31.79 11.91 -0.48
N ARG A 27 32.05 11.20 -1.58
CA ARG A 27 31.08 10.32 -2.24
C ARG A 27 30.50 9.26 -1.29
N ILE A 28 31.35 8.56 -0.54
CA ILE A 28 30.92 7.56 0.45
C ILE A 28 30.08 8.20 1.56
N GLY A 29 30.42 9.43 1.95
CA GLY A 29 29.71 10.17 2.99
C GLY A 29 28.42 10.86 2.54
N THR A 30 28.15 10.97 1.23
CA THR A 30 26.98 11.69 0.71
C THR A 30 26.02 10.85 -0.10
N ASP A 31 26.53 9.91 -0.88
CA ASP A 31 25.71 9.16 -1.83
C ASP A 31 25.15 7.90 -1.19
N PHE A 32 24.00 7.45 -1.71
CA PHE A 32 23.45 6.17 -1.30
C PHE A 32 24.43 5.04 -1.58
N THR A 33 24.35 4.01 -0.75
CA THR A 33 24.87 2.70 -1.12
C THR A 33 24.32 2.27 -2.49
N PRO A 34 25.10 1.56 -3.32
CA PRO A 34 24.59 1.02 -4.58
C PRO A 34 23.35 0.15 -4.34
N PRO A 35 22.33 0.20 -5.22
CA PRO A 35 21.14 -0.62 -5.07
C PRO A 35 21.49 -2.10 -5.15
N GLY A 36 20.89 -2.89 -4.25
CA GLY A 36 20.96 -4.34 -4.25
C GLY A 36 19.95 -4.96 -5.22
N PRO A 37 19.65 -6.26 -5.07
CA PRO A 37 18.80 -6.99 -6.00
C PRO A 37 17.38 -6.42 -6.14
N ILE A 38 16.81 -5.88 -5.05
CA ILE A 38 15.47 -5.29 -5.05
C ILE A 38 15.46 -3.98 -5.85
N GLY A 39 16.41 -3.09 -5.57
CA GLY A 39 16.52 -1.79 -6.24
C GLY A 39 16.99 -1.89 -7.70
N GLN A 40 17.86 -2.84 -8.02
CA GLN A 40 18.25 -3.12 -9.42
C GLN A 40 17.06 -3.55 -10.27
N ARG A 41 16.06 -4.19 -9.65
CA ARG A 41 14.81 -4.62 -10.30
C ARG A 41 13.65 -3.66 -10.07
N ALA A 42 13.90 -2.44 -9.60
CA ALA A 42 12.86 -1.47 -9.25
C ALA A 42 11.78 -1.31 -10.35
N ALA A 43 12.22 -1.24 -11.61
CA ALA A 43 11.35 -1.07 -12.77
C ALA A 43 10.47 -2.29 -13.12
N LEU A 44 10.77 -3.47 -12.54
CA LEU A 44 10.07 -4.73 -12.82
C LEU A 44 8.97 -5.05 -11.80
N TRP A 45 8.88 -4.30 -10.70
CA TRP A 45 7.86 -4.54 -9.68
C TRP A 45 6.51 -4.00 -10.18
N THR A 46 5.54 -4.90 -10.31
CA THR A 46 4.17 -4.59 -10.71
C THR A 46 3.16 -5.26 -9.77
N MET A 47 2.01 -4.62 -9.62
CA MET A 47 0.84 -5.13 -8.91
C MET A 47 -0.23 -5.66 -9.88
N GLN A 48 0.15 -6.08 -11.09
CA GLN A 48 -0.80 -6.69 -12.01
C GLN A 48 -1.09 -8.13 -11.61
N LEU A 49 -2.35 -8.41 -11.26
CA LEU A 49 -2.79 -9.79 -10.95
C LEU A 49 -2.75 -10.68 -12.20
N PRO A 50 -2.47 -11.98 -12.05
CA PRO A 50 -2.50 -12.92 -13.17
C PRO A 50 -3.87 -13.07 -13.84
N VAL A 51 -4.94 -12.90 -13.05
CA VAL A 51 -6.32 -12.83 -13.53
C VAL A 51 -6.84 -11.43 -13.25
N ASP A 52 -7.33 -10.76 -14.29
CA ASP A 52 -7.98 -9.46 -14.15
C ASP A 52 -9.25 -9.60 -13.30
N PRO A 53 -9.33 -8.98 -12.09
CA PRO A 53 -10.52 -9.10 -11.28
C PRO A 53 -11.75 -8.40 -11.88
N ARG A 54 -11.58 -7.51 -12.87
CA ARG A 54 -12.72 -6.96 -13.63
C ARG A 54 -13.44 -8.01 -14.44
N SER A 55 -12.78 -9.11 -14.82
CA SER A 55 -13.44 -10.25 -15.48
C SER A 55 -14.48 -10.94 -14.57
N ILE A 56 -14.36 -10.79 -13.25
CA ILE A 56 -15.32 -11.31 -12.26
C ILE A 56 -16.44 -10.30 -12.00
N ALA A 57 -16.10 -9.02 -11.94
CA ALA A 57 -16.99 -7.90 -11.60
C ALA A 57 -17.89 -7.43 -12.75
N THR A 58 -18.63 -8.37 -13.36
CA THR A 58 -19.52 -8.07 -14.50
C THR A 58 -20.70 -7.15 -14.16
N TRP A 59 -20.97 -6.91 -12.88
CA TRP A 59 -22.01 -6.00 -12.41
C TRP A 59 -21.56 -4.52 -12.30
N MET A 60 -20.27 -4.23 -12.50
CA MET A 60 -19.72 -2.87 -12.49
C MET A 60 -19.95 -2.18 -13.85
N THR A 61 -21.21 -1.85 -14.15
CA THR A 61 -21.65 -1.38 -15.48
C THR A 61 -21.82 0.13 -15.60
N GLU A 62 -22.05 0.85 -14.50
CA GLU A 62 -22.37 2.28 -14.54
C GLU A 62 -21.10 3.12 -14.73
N ASP A 63 -21.11 4.06 -15.69
CA ASP A 63 -19.98 4.97 -15.92
C ASP A 63 -19.98 6.16 -14.94
N VAL A 64 -20.11 5.86 -13.65
CA VAL A 64 -20.06 6.82 -12.55
C VAL A 64 -18.87 6.52 -11.64
N ASP A 65 -18.42 7.53 -10.90
CA ASP A 65 -17.43 7.37 -9.85
C ASP A 65 -18.10 6.95 -8.53
N ALA A 66 -17.45 6.07 -7.77
CA ALA A 66 -17.91 5.63 -6.45
C ALA A 66 -17.40 6.51 -5.29
N ILE A 67 -16.51 7.47 -5.54
CA ILE A 67 -15.89 8.33 -4.51
C ILE A 67 -16.92 8.90 -3.53
N ASP A 68 -17.96 9.57 -4.02
CA ASP A 68 -18.93 10.24 -3.14
C ASP A 68 -19.85 9.25 -2.40
N LEU A 69 -20.07 8.06 -2.96
CA LEU A 69 -20.78 6.99 -2.26
C LEU A 69 -19.91 6.42 -1.14
N TYR A 70 -18.63 6.20 -1.36
CA TYR A 70 -17.73 5.74 -0.31
C TYR A 70 -17.47 6.79 0.78
N LYS A 71 -17.47 8.09 0.45
CA LYS A 71 -17.50 9.16 1.47
C LYS A 71 -18.72 9.02 2.38
N GLN A 72 -19.89 8.75 1.80
CA GLN A 72 -21.12 8.51 2.58
C GLN A 72 -21.04 7.22 3.41
N VAL A 73 -20.45 6.15 2.87
CA VAL A 73 -20.21 4.90 3.64
C VAL A 73 -19.32 5.16 4.84
N ILE A 74 -18.21 5.89 4.66
CA ILE A 74 -17.29 6.24 5.75
C ILE A 74 -18.01 7.09 6.80
N ALA A 75 -18.73 8.13 6.37
CA ALA A 75 -19.47 9.00 7.27
C ALA A 75 -20.55 8.24 8.06
N GLU A 76 -21.26 7.32 7.41
CA GLU A 76 -22.27 6.48 8.04
C GLU A 76 -21.65 5.57 9.11
N TYR A 77 -20.54 4.89 8.80
CA TYR A 77 -19.84 4.06 9.78
C TYR A 77 -19.38 4.88 10.99
N MET A 78 -18.75 6.04 10.75
CA MET A 78 -18.23 6.89 11.82
C MET A 78 -19.32 7.48 12.72
N ALA A 79 -20.56 7.62 12.22
CA ALA A 79 -21.68 8.16 12.97
C ALA A 79 -22.48 7.10 13.75
N ASN A 80 -22.30 5.81 13.44
CA ASN A 80 -23.19 4.74 13.89
C ASN A 80 -22.44 3.61 14.60
N LEU A 81 -22.51 3.58 15.94
CA LEU A 81 -21.85 2.56 16.76
C LEU A 81 -22.43 1.14 16.59
N ALA A 82 -23.58 0.98 15.92
CA ALA A 82 -24.16 -0.33 15.66
C ALA A 82 -23.25 -1.22 14.83
N TYR A 83 -22.42 -0.64 13.95
CA TYR A 83 -21.45 -1.41 13.15
C TYR A 83 -20.40 -2.11 14.02
N ASP A 84 -19.88 -1.46 15.05
CA ASP A 84 -18.91 -2.08 15.97
C ASP A 84 -19.55 -3.14 16.86
N GLY A 85 -20.82 -2.96 17.24
CA GLY A 85 -21.61 -3.99 17.89
C GLY A 85 -21.78 -5.22 16.99
N TYR A 86 -22.13 -4.98 15.73
CA TYR A 86 -22.31 -6.03 14.73
C TYR A 86 -21.02 -6.80 14.43
N LEU A 87 -19.88 -6.10 14.30
CA LEU A 87 -18.58 -6.74 14.10
C LEU A 87 -18.17 -7.67 15.24
N ARG A 88 -18.56 -7.34 16.48
CA ARG A 88 -18.24 -8.17 17.65
C ARG A 88 -19.11 -9.41 17.73
N GLN A 89 -20.41 -9.29 17.47
CA GLN A 89 -21.38 -10.37 17.77
C GLN A 89 -21.96 -11.07 16.55
N ALA A 90 -21.94 -10.44 15.36
CA ALA A 90 -22.59 -10.92 14.13
C ALA A 90 -24.02 -11.45 14.39
N SER A 91 -24.98 -10.54 14.52
CA SER A 91 -26.36 -10.90 14.86
C SER A 91 -27.21 -11.20 13.62
N ALA A 92 -28.06 -12.23 13.71
CA ALA A 92 -29.12 -12.51 12.73
C ALA A 92 -30.46 -11.82 13.10
N ASP A 93 -30.48 -11.01 14.16
CA ASP A 93 -31.65 -10.23 14.56
C ASP A 93 -31.98 -9.16 13.51
N PRO A 94 -33.20 -9.18 12.92
CA PRO A 94 -33.65 -8.17 11.97
C PRO A 94 -33.51 -6.73 12.46
N ALA A 95 -33.70 -6.47 13.76
CA ALA A 95 -33.58 -5.13 14.33
C ALA A 95 -32.13 -4.61 14.27
N VAL A 96 -31.16 -5.48 14.52
CA VAL A 96 -29.73 -5.15 14.41
C VAL A 96 -29.34 -4.97 12.94
N ILE A 97 -29.81 -5.84 12.05
CA ILE A 97 -29.56 -5.73 10.60
C ILE A 97 -30.11 -4.39 10.07
N GLN A 98 -31.30 -3.99 10.52
CA GLN A 98 -31.91 -2.72 10.12
C GLN A 98 -31.06 -1.51 10.49
N GLN A 99 -30.33 -1.54 11.61
CA GLN A 99 -29.45 -0.45 12.04
C GLN A 99 -28.21 -0.28 11.16
N ILE A 100 -27.76 -1.34 10.48
CA ILE A 100 -26.57 -1.32 9.61
C ILE A 100 -26.91 -1.24 8.11
N ASN A 101 -28.19 -1.43 7.75
CA ASN A 101 -28.64 -1.53 6.36
C ASN A 101 -28.29 -0.30 5.52
N LYS A 102 -28.35 0.92 6.09
CA LYS A 102 -28.06 2.15 5.35
C LYS A 102 -26.66 2.16 4.72
N GLY A 103 -25.62 1.86 5.49
CA GLY A 103 -24.24 1.77 4.98
C GLY A 103 -24.05 0.62 3.99
N ILE A 104 -24.76 -0.50 4.18
CA ILE A 104 -24.72 -1.64 3.25
C ILE A 104 -25.39 -1.29 1.91
N ASP A 105 -26.53 -0.59 1.94
CA ASP A 105 -27.19 -0.08 0.73
C ASP A 105 -26.31 0.91 -0.03
N LEU A 106 -25.60 1.79 0.69
CA LEU A 106 -24.61 2.68 0.08
C LEU A 106 -23.47 1.90 -0.59
N MET A 107 -22.96 0.83 0.03
CA MET A 107 -21.96 -0.04 -0.58
C MET A 107 -22.48 -0.77 -1.83
N ILE A 108 -23.72 -1.28 -1.80
CA ILE A 108 -24.36 -1.95 -2.95
C ILE A 108 -24.54 -0.95 -4.10
N ARG A 109 -24.93 0.29 -3.81
CA ARG A 109 -24.98 1.34 -4.84
C ARG A 109 -23.59 1.66 -5.39
N ALA A 110 -22.56 1.72 -4.54
CA ALA A 110 -21.18 1.95 -4.98
C ALA A 110 -20.60 0.78 -5.80
N SER A 111 -21.20 -0.41 -5.71
CA SER A 111 -20.70 -1.61 -6.39
C SER A 111 -20.98 -1.63 -7.88
N THR A 112 -21.96 -0.86 -8.37
CA THR A 112 -22.29 -0.81 -9.81
C THR A 112 -21.41 0.17 -10.58
N ALA A 113 -20.79 1.13 -9.89
CA ALA A 113 -19.85 2.10 -10.46
C ALA A 113 -18.62 1.39 -11.07
N ARG A 114 -18.34 1.67 -12.34
CA ARG A 114 -17.24 1.08 -13.12
C ARG A 114 -15.89 1.73 -12.84
N ARG A 115 -15.87 3.05 -12.60
CA ARG A 115 -14.63 3.81 -12.45
C ARG A 115 -13.95 3.45 -11.12
N PRO A 116 -12.60 3.34 -11.11
CA PRO A 116 -11.86 3.21 -9.86
C PRO A 116 -11.93 4.52 -9.09
N GLY A 117 -11.95 4.45 -7.77
CA GLY A 117 -11.94 5.65 -6.93
C GLY A 117 -12.59 5.46 -5.56
N VAL A 118 -11.81 5.70 -4.52
CA VAL A 118 -12.20 5.75 -3.12
C VAL A 118 -11.56 6.98 -2.47
N PHE A 119 -10.23 7.14 -2.62
CA PHE A 119 -9.42 8.20 -1.99
C PHE A 119 -8.64 9.06 -2.99
N ILE A 120 -8.81 8.85 -4.31
CA ILE A 120 -7.93 9.44 -5.33
C ILE A 120 -8.04 10.97 -5.38
N ASP A 121 -9.18 11.52 -4.96
CA ASP A 121 -9.43 12.95 -4.81
C ASP A 121 -8.90 13.54 -3.48
N ARG A 122 -8.53 12.69 -2.53
CA ARG A 122 -8.03 13.05 -1.19
C ARG A 122 -6.94 12.09 -0.70
N PRO A 123 -5.86 11.89 -1.47
CA PRO A 123 -4.83 10.89 -1.17
C PRO A 123 -4.14 11.14 0.19
N SER A 124 -4.12 12.38 0.67
CA SER A 124 -3.58 12.75 1.99
C SER A 124 -4.30 12.11 3.18
N GLU A 125 -5.53 11.60 3.01
CA GLU A 125 -6.24 10.88 4.08
C GLU A 125 -5.59 9.55 4.44
N ILE A 126 -4.85 8.94 3.51
CA ILE A 126 -4.24 7.61 3.69
C ILE A 126 -2.73 7.58 3.43
N ILE A 127 -2.19 8.51 2.65
CA ILE A 127 -0.74 8.69 2.48
C ILE A 127 -0.20 9.49 3.68
N THR A 128 -0.02 8.79 4.80
CA THR A 128 0.53 9.34 6.05
C THR A 128 1.23 8.24 6.86
N TYR A 129 2.10 8.65 7.80
CA TYR A 129 2.66 7.74 8.82
C TYR A 129 1.68 7.42 9.95
N ASP A 130 0.60 8.20 10.08
CA ASP A 130 -0.43 7.92 11.07
C ASP A 130 -0.99 6.51 10.83
N SER A 131 -0.96 5.68 11.87
CA SER A 131 -1.53 4.34 11.85
C SER A 131 -3.05 4.35 12.00
N ASP A 132 -3.65 5.48 12.39
CA ASP A 132 -5.07 5.54 12.64
C ASP A 132 -5.91 5.54 11.36
N ARG A 133 -5.41 6.12 10.26
CA ARG A 133 -6.01 6.16 8.90
C ARG A 133 -7.52 5.94 8.91
N ARG A 134 -8.24 6.78 9.67
CA ARG A 134 -9.63 6.51 10.07
C ARG A 134 -10.56 6.19 8.89
N PRO A 135 -10.48 6.91 7.75
CA PRO A 135 -11.30 6.58 6.58
C PRO A 135 -11.06 5.18 6.02
N LEU A 136 -9.80 4.73 5.96
CA LEU A 136 -9.47 3.38 5.52
C LEU A 136 -9.94 2.34 6.53
N LYS A 137 -9.75 2.56 7.83
CA LYS A 137 -10.29 1.67 8.88
C LYS A 137 -11.81 1.56 8.83
N ALA A 138 -12.52 2.64 8.55
CA ALA A 138 -13.97 2.63 8.37
C ALA A 138 -14.39 1.74 7.19
N LEU A 139 -13.73 1.85 6.04
CA LEU A 139 -14.01 0.98 4.89
C LEU A 139 -13.63 -0.48 5.17
N LYS A 140 -12.58 -0.74 5.95
CA LYS A 140 -12.25 -2.08 6.43
C LYS A 140 -13.36 -2.66 7.28
N ALA A 141 -13.80 -1.92 8.29
CA ALA A 141 -14.91 -2.33 9.13
C ALA A 141 -16.18 -2.60 8.30
N MET A 142 -16.51 -1.73 7.34
CA MET A 142 -17.67 -1.89 6.46
C MET A 142 -17.55 -3.11 5.52
N GLY A 143 -16.36 -3.38 4.99
CA GLY A 143 -16.08 -4.60 4.24
C GLY A 143 -16.32 -5.86 5.09
N ASP A 144 -15.81 -5.88 6.30
CA ASP A 144 -15.98 -7.00 7.24
C ASP A 144 -17.44 -7.18 7.69
N VAL A 145 -18.18 -6.09 7.90
CA VAL A 145 -19.64 -6.11 8.14
C VAL A 145 -20.35 -6.75 6.95
N GLY A 146 -20.02 -6.31 5.72
CA GLY A 146 -20.59 -6.86 4.49
C GLY A 146 -20.35 -8.37 4.37
N ILE A 147 -19.14 -8.85 4.64
CA ILE A 147 -18.82 -10.29 4.62
C ILE A 147 -19.71 -11.06 5.60
N ARG A 148 -19.78 -10.61 6.86
CA ARG A 148 -20.56 -11.28 7.90
C ARG A 148 -22.05 -11.28 7.59
N LEU A 149 -22.58 -10.16 7.11
CA LEU A 149 -23.98 -10.04 6.70
C LEU A 149 -24.29 -10.95 5.52
N GLY A 150 -23.46 -10.96 4.48
CA GLY A 150 -23.61 -11.85 3.34
C GLY A 150 -23.65 -13.32 3.76
N LEU A 151 -22.81 -13.74 4.70
CA LEU A 151 -22.82 -15.10 5.24
C LEU A 151 -24.10 -15.44 6.01
N ILE A 152 -24.62 -14.51 6.82
CA ILE A 152 -25.87 -14.69 7.56
C ILE A 152 -27.06 -14.81 6.59
N LEU A 153 -27.14 -13.92 5.60
CA LEU A 153 -28.21 -13.91 4.59
C LEU A 153 -28.15 -15.13 3.67
N ASN A 154 -26.96 -15.70 3.43
CA ASN A 154 -26.80 -16.90 2.59
C ASN A 154 -27.05 -18.22 3.34
N ASN A 155 -27.29 -18.19 4.66
CA ASN A 155 -27.51 -19.38 5.45
C ASN A 155 -29.00 -19.76 5.46
N LYS A 156 -29.36 -20.85 4.76
CA LYS A 156 -30.73 -21.36 4.61
C LYS A 156 -31.42 -21.72 5.94
N ASP A 157 -30.65 -21.99 6.99
CA ASP A 157 -31.18 -22.34 8.31
C ASP A 157 -31.55 -21.11 9.15
N ARG A 158 -31.33 -19.89 8.64
CA ARG A 158 -31.62 -18.64 9.33
C ARG A 158 -32.95 -18.04 8.85
N PRO A 159 -33.73 -17.40 9.74
CA PRO A 159 -35.00 -16.77 9.38
C PRO A 159 -34.84 -15.56 8.45
N VAL A 160 -33.64 -14.96 8.44
CA VAL A 160 -33.28 -13.81 7.58
C VAL A 160 -32.62 -14.26 6.26
N TYR A 161 -32.78 -15.53 5.87
CA TYR A 161 -32.23 -16.04 4.62
C TYR A 161 -32.77 -15.24 3.41
N ASP A 162 -31.85 -14.67 2.64
CA ASP A 162 -32.11 -13.96 1.39
C ASP A 162 -30.87 -14.08 0.49
N ALA A 163 -30.87 -15.09 -0.37
CA ALA A 163 -29.75 -15.37 -1.27
C ALA A 163 -29.49 -14.23 -2.28
N THR A 164 -30.55 -13.53 -2.72
CA THR A 164 -30.42 -12.42 -3.68
C THR A 164 -29.71 -11.25 -3.02
N ARG A 165 -30.14 -10.88 -1.82
CA ARG A 165 -29.50 -9.82 -1.05
C ARG A 165 -28.09 -10.21 -0.62
N ALA A 166 -27.87 -11.45 -0.19
CA ALA A 166 -26.53 -11.95 0.12
C ALA A 166 -25.57 -11.76 -1.06
N ARG A 167 -26.01 -12.11 -2.28
CA ARG A 167 -25.23 -11.92 -3.50
C ARG A 167 -24.90 -10.45 -3.75
N GLN A 168 -25.86 -9.54 -3.62
CA GLN A 168 -25.61 -8.10 -3.77
C GLN A 168 -24.57 -7.60 -2.75
N VAL A 169 -24.64 -8.08 -1.50
CA VAL A 169 -23.66 -7.73 -0.47
C VAL A 169 -22.27 -8.25 -0.82
N PHE A 170 -22.15 -9.50 -1.26
CA PHE A 170 -20.85 -10.04 -1.71
C PHE A 170 -20.29 -9.32 -2.94
N GLN A 171 -21.15 -8.90 -3.87
CA GLN A 171 -20.78 -8.08 -5.01
C GLN A 171 -20.24 -6.72 -4.55
N ALA A 172 -20.89 -6.10 -3.56
CA ALA A 172 -20.46 -4.84 -2.98
C ALA A 172 -19.09 -4.94 -2.28
N VAL A 173 -18.88 -6.00 -1.52
CA VAL A 173 -17.59 -6.28 -0.88
C VAL A 173 -16.49 -6.51 -1.91
N PHE A 174 -16.75 -7.34 -2.94
CA PHE A 174 -15.78 -7.58 -4.01
C PHE A 174 -15.45 -6.29 -4.77
N SER A 175 -16.46 -5.46 -5.10
CA SER A 175 -16.25 -4.18 -5.77
C SER A 175 -15.45 -3.18 -4.94
N LEU A 176 -15.68 -3.10 -3.62
CA LEU A 176 -14.85 -2.31 -2.73
C LEU A 176 -13.40 -2.83 -2.77
N GLY A 177 -13.23 -4.15 -2.67
CA GLY A 177 -11.93 -4.80 -2.74
C GLY A 177 -11.17 -4.48 -4.03
N LEU A 178 -11.85 -4.59 -5.17
CA LEU A 178 -11.31 -4.26 -6.49
C LEU A 178 -10.93 -2.77 -6.58
N LYS A 179 -11.77 -1.85 -6.11
CA LYS A 179 -11.49 -0.41 -6.18
C LYS A 179 -10.30 0.00 -5.31
N LEU A 180 -10.22 -0.48 -4.07
CA LEU A 180 -9.04 -0.29 -3.20
C LEU A 180 -7.80 -0.91 -3.85
N TYR A 181 -7.94 -2.10 -4.46
CA TYR A 181 -6.85 -2.76 -5.16
C TYR A 181 -6.48 -2.10 -6.47
N GLU A 182 -7.32 -1.34 -7.16
CA GLU A 182 -6.93 -0.59 -8.35
C GLU A 182 -6.29 0.74 -7.98
N GLU A 183 -6.77 1.35 -6.89
CA GLU A 183 -6.30 2.64 -6.43
C GLU A 183 -4.97 2.57 -5.68
N ARG A 184 -4.70 1.54 -4.86
CA ARG A 184 -3.39 1.21 -4.26
C ARG A 184 -2.52 2.41 -3.86
N LEU A 185 -3.05 3.42 -3.17
CA LEU A 185 -2.23 4.58 -2.78
C LEU A 185 -1.16 4.17 -1.76
N VAL A 186 -1.49 3.21 -0.89
CA VAL A 186 -0.60 2.62 0.12
C VAL A 186 -0.77 1.10 0.15
N TRP A 187 0.22 0.38 0.66
CA TRP A 187 0.20 -1.09 0.74
C TRP A 187 -1.00 -1.61 1.53
N GLU A 188 -1.29 -0.97 2.67
CA GLU A 188 -2.39 -1.38 3.56
C GLU A 188 -3.76 -1.38 2.86
N GLU A 189 -3.97 -0.45 1.94
CA GLU A 189 -5.17 -0.37 1.11
C GLU A 189 -5.22 -1.53 0.11
N ALA A 190 -4.12 -1.75 -0.62
CA ALA A 190 -4.02 -2.83 -1.61
C ALA A 190 -4.14 -4.22 -0.98
N ASP A 191 -3.49 -4.46 0.15
CA ASP A 191 -3.58 -5.71 0.93
C ASP A 191 -5.02 -6.00 1.33
N TYR A 192 -5.72 -4.98 1.84
CA TYR A 192 -7.11 -5.14 2.22
C TYR A 192 -8.01 -5.35 1.00
N GLY A 193 -7.75 -4.65 -0.10
CA GLY A 193 -8.42 -4.88 -1.37
C GLY A 193 -8.31 -6.34 -1.84
N LEU A 194 -7.09 -6.92 -1.76
CA LEU A 194 -6.85 -8.33 -2.05
C LEU A 194 -7.63 -9.26 -1.10
N LYS A 195 -7.73 -8.94 0.19
CA LYS A 195 -8.48 -9.72 1.19
C LYS A 195 -9.98 -9.72 0.88
N LEU A 196 -10.54 -8.56 0.58
CA LEU A 196 -11.95 -8.43 0.20
C LEU A 196 -12.26 -9.18 -1.09
N MET A 197 -11.42 -9.10 -2.11
CA MET A 197 -11.65 -9.83 -3.36
C MET A 197 -11.66 -11.35 -3.17
N ALA A 198 -11.08 -11.90 -2.09
CA ALA A 198 -11.17 -13.32 -1.75
C ALA A 198 -12.60 -13.79 -1.40
N THR A 199 -13.56 -12.86 -1.25
CA THR A 199 -14.98 -13.19 -1.11
C THR A 199 -15.60 -13.63 -2.44
N SER A 200 -14.85 -13.58 -3.54
CA SER A 200 -15.17 -14.17 -4.85
C SER A 200 -15.81 -15.55 -4.74
N ARG A 201 -15.30 -16.41 -3.84
CA ARG A 201 -15.86 -17.75 -3.61
C ARG A 201 -17.35 -17.80 -3.27
N TYR A 202 -17.92 -16.70 -2.78
CA TYR A 202 -19.35 -16.59 -2.44
C TYR A 202 -20.20 -15.97 -3.56
N LEU A 203 -19.56 -15.59 -4.68
CA LEU A 203 -20.22 -15.05 -5.87
C LEU A 203 -20.59 -16.12 -6.89
N ASP A 204 -20.46 -17.40 -6.54
CA ASP A 204 -20.87 -18.47 -7.41
C ASP A 204 -22.38 -18.37 -7.70
N ASP A 205 -22.72 -18.55 -8.96
CA ASP A 205 -24.10 -18.51 -9.43
C ASP A 205 -24.34 -19.73 -10.30
N PRO A 206 -25.16 -20.70 -9.85
CA PRO A 206 -25.48 -21.89 -10.64
C PRO A 206 -26.05 -21.55 -12.03
N ALA A 207 -26.63 -20.35 -12.20
CA ALA A 207 -27.15 -19.88 -13.48
C ALA A 207 -26.06 -19.37 -14.46
N SER A 208 -24.79 -19.29 -14.05
CA SER A 208 -23.68 -18.77 -14.85
C SER A 208 -22.61 -19.85 -15.10
N PRO A 209 -22.74 -20.66 -16.17
CA PRO A 209 -21.75 -21.70 -16.51
C PRO A 209 -20.33 -21.12 -16.63
N GLY A 210 -19.34 -21.79 -16.05
CA GLY A 210 -17.92 -21.39 -16.08
C GLY A 210 -17.53 -20.27 -15.10
N ARG A 211 -18.49 -19.66 -14.39
CA ARG A 211 -18.19 -18.64 -13.36
C ARG A 211 -17.43 -19.25 -12.17
N ALA A 212 -17.85 -20.42 -11.69
CA ALA A 212 -17.17 -21.15 -10.63
C ALA A 212 -15.67 -21.38 -10.95
N ASP A 213 -15.37 -21.84 -12.17
CA ASP A 213 -14.00 -22.07 -12.63
C ASP A 213 -13.17 -20.79 -12.65
N LEU A 214 -13.76 -19.67 -13.08
CA LEU A 214 -13.09 -18.36 -13.08
C LEU A 214 -12.79 -17.88 -11.65
N LEU A 215 -13.73 -18.02 -10.73
CA LEU A 215 -13.56 -17.64 -9.32
C LEU A 215 -12.48 -18.49 -8.65
N GLN A 216 -12.50 -19.81 -8.89
CA GLN A 216 -11.49 -20.75 -8.39
C GLN A 216 -10.11 -20.40 -8.96
N LYS A 217 -10.00 -20.18 -10.28
CA LYS A 217 -8.74 -19.79 -10.94
C LYS A 217 -8.19 -18.48 -10.37
N PHE A 218 -9.04 -17.50 -10.11
CA PHE A 218 -8.63 -16.23 -9.49
C PHE A 218 -8.02 -16.45 -8.11
N ASP A 219 -8.69 -17.21 -7.25
CA ASP A 219 -8.20 -17.50 -5.90
C ASP A 219 -6.89 -18.32 -5.92
N ASP A 220 -6.80 -19.33 -6.80
CA ASP A 220 -5.61 -20.17 -6.94
C ASP A 220 -4.38 -19.42 -7.46
N GLN A 221 -4.57 -18.39 -8.30
CA GLN A 221 -3.47 -17.61 -8.87
C GLN A 221 -3.06 -16.42 -7.99
N ARG A 222 -3.99 -15.84 -7.23
CA ARG A 222 -3.73 -14.68 -6.36
C ARG A 222 -2.71 -15.01 -5.27
N LYS A 223 -2.83 -16.16 -4.60
CA LYS A 223 -1.98 -16.53 -3.47
C LYS A 223 -0.51 -16.78 -3.88
N PRO A 224 -0.19 -17.58 -4.92
CA PRO A 224 1.17 -17.71 -5.41
C PRO A 224 1.76 -16.39 -5.91
N PHE A 225 0.96 -15.54 -6.56
CA PHE A 225 1.40 -14.21 -6.98
C PHE A 225 1.86 -13.38 -5.78
N TYR A 226 1.07 -13.34 -4.71
CA TYR A 226 1.43 -12.63 -3.47
C TYR A 226 2.78 -13.10 -2.91
N PHE A 227 2.96 -14.40 -2.71
CA PHE A 227 4.18 -14.92 -2.11
C PHE A 227 5.41 -14.76 -3.00
N LYS A 228 5.24 -14.82 -4.32
CA LYS A 228 6.35 -14.74 -5.27
C LYS A 228 6.81 -13.31 -5.54
N TYR A 229 5.88 -12.36 -5.63
CA TYR A 229 6.17 -11.01 -6.12
C TYR A 229 5.97 -9.91 -5.07
N ILE A 230 5.05 -10.09 -4.12
CA ILE A 230 4.70 -9.05 -3.15
C ILE A 230 5.45 -9.25 -1.83
N ASP A 231 5.33 -10.43 -1.22
CA ASP A 231 5.89 -10.72 0.11
C ASP A 231 7.41 -10.42 0.23
N PRO A 232 8.26 -10.76 -0.76
CA PRO A 232 9.69 -10.44 -0.68
C PRO A 232 9.96 -8.93 -0.65
N LEU A 233 9.18 -8.16 -1.41
CA LEU A 233 9.32 -6.70 -1.45
C LEU A 233 8.83 -6.06 -0.15
N LEU A 234 7.71 -6.52 0.39
CA LEU A 234 7.18 -6.06 1.68
C LEU A 234 8.17 -6.27 2.81
N ARG A 235 8.68 -7.50 2.92
CA ARG A 235 9.66 -7.85 3.94
C ARG A 235 10.93 -7.02 3.84
N HIS A 236 11.24 -6.45 2.67
CA HIS A 236 12.38 -5.57 2.47
C HIS A 236 12.07 -4.12 2.83
N ILE A 237 10.89 -3.61 2.45
CA ILE A 237 10.48 -2.22 2.70
C ILE A 237 10.13 -1.97 4.17
N PHE A 238 9.37 -2.87 4.79
CA PHE A 238 8.76 -2.68 6.11
C PHE A 238 9.65 -3.06 7.29
N ILE A 239 10.97 -3.16 7.07
CA ILE A 239 11.92 -3.41 8.14
C ILE A 239 12.05 -2.15 8.99
N ALA A 240 11.73 -2.28 10.28
CA ALA A 240 11.85 -1.18 11.23
C ALA A 240 13.31 -0.82 11.53
N ASN A 241 14.21 -1.81 11.57
CA ASN A 241 15.64 -1.59 11.78
C ASN A 241 16.47 -2.52 10.88
N PRO A 242 16.90 -2.06 9.70
CA PRO A 242 17.69 -2.84 8.76
C PRO A 242 19.16 -2.91 9.23
N ASP A 243 19.40 -3.53 10.39
CA ASP A 243 20.76 -3.69 10.93
C ASP A 243 21.58 -4.60 10.02
N ALA A 244 22.38 -3.98 9.14
CA ALA A 244 23.23 -4.66 8.18
C ALA A 244 24.35 -5.51 8.83
N LYS A 245 24.65 -5.33 10.13
CA LYS A 245 25.58 -6.19 10.85
C LYS A 245 24.94 -7.54 11.15
N ARG A 246 23.67 -7.52 11.57
CA ARG A 246 22.89 -8.75 11.86
C ARG A 246 22.36 -9.40 10.59
N PHE A 247 22.03 -8.60 9.58
CA PHE A 247 21.38 -9.06 8.35
C PHE A 247 22.07 -8.45 7.12
N PRO A 248 23.13 -9.10 6.61
CA PRO A 248 23.94 -8.57 5.51
C PRO A 248 23.16 -8.23 4.23
N GLN A 249 22.01 -8.87 4.00
CA GLN A 249 21.13 -8.59 2.87
C GLN A 249 20.55 -7.16 2.87
N PHE A 250 20.58 -6.45 4.00
CA PHE A 250 20.09 -5.07 4.11
C PHE A 250 21.19 -4.01 4.00
N ARG A 251 22.43 -4.41 3.68
CA ARG A 251 23.53 -3.45 3.43
C ARG A 251 23.20 -2.41 2.37
N SER A 252 22.45 -2.78 1.34
CA SER A 252 22.03 -1.91 0.23
C SER A 252 20.66 -1.26 0.44
N TRP A 253 20.07 -1.38 1.64
CA TRP A 253 18.67 -1.00 1.86
C TRP A 253 18.39 0.46 1.48
N GLY A 254 19.27 1.39 1.84
CA GLY A 254 19.14 2.80 1.44
C GLY A 254 19.12 2.99 -0.08
N GLY A 255 20.06 2.35 -0.78
CA GLY A 255 20.10 2.32 -2.25
C GLY A 255 18.87 1.67 -2.89
N ASP A 256 18.36 0.59 -2.30
CA ASP A 256 17.15 -0.09 -2.77
C ASP A 256 15.92 0.81 -2.66
N MET A 257 15.72 1.48 -1.51
CA MET A 257 14.60 2.40 -1.32
C MET A 257 14.70 3.61 -2.24
N ALA A 258 15.90 4.15 -2.44
CA ALA A 258 16.12 5.25 -3.40
C ALA A 258 15.78 4.83 -4.84
N ALA A 259 16.17 3.63 -5.26
CA ALA A 259 15.85 3.09 -6.57
C ALA A 259 14.35 2.83 -6.73
N LEU A 260 13.68 2.25 -5.73
CA LEU A 260 12.23 2.02 -5.76
C LEU A 260 11.45 3.35 -5.86
N ALA A 261 11.80 4.34 -5.03
CA ALA A 261 11.13 5.64 -5.00
C ALA A 261 11.21 6.40 -6.34
N THR A 262 12.27 6.17 -7.13
CA THR A 262 12.56 6.92 -8.36
C THR A 262 12.29 6.15 -9.65
N LYS A 263 12.38 4.81 -9.64
CA LYS A 263 12.35 3.98 -10.86
C LYS A 263 11.20 2.98 -10.89
N CYS A 264 10.50 2.74 -9.78
CA CYS A 264 9.37 1.81 -9.78
C CYS A 264 8.17 2.43 -10.52
N PRO A 265 7.52 1.71 -11.47
CA PRO A 265 6.37 2.25 -12.18
C PRO A 265 5.12 2.34 -11.30
N GLU A 266 4.99 1.49 -10.29
CA GLU A 266 3.85 1.49 -9.37
C GLU A 266 4.03 2.56 -8.29
N TYR A 267 3.14 3.55 -8.27
CA TYR A 267 3.19 4.64 -7.28
C TYR A 267 3.03 4.11 -5.85
N MET A 268 2.29 3.03 -5.60
CA MET A 268 2.18 2.39 -4.29
C MET A 268 3.57 2.06 -3.73
N TRP A 269 4.40 1.37 -4.52
CA TRP A 269 5.75 0.99 -4.11
C TRP A 269 6.68 2.18 -3.98
N ARG A 270 6.49 3.22 -4.81
CA ARG A 270 7.20 4.49 -4.64
C ARG A 270 6.84 5.16 -3.30
N VAL A 271 5.55 5.24 -2.96
CA VAL A 271 5.05 5.82 -1.70
C VAL A 271 5.63 5.08 -0.50
N GLU A 272 5.57 3.75 -0.50
CA GLU A 272 6.10 2.95 0.62
C GLU A 272 7.63 3.05 0.72
N ALA A 273 8.35 3.10 -0.41
CA ALA A 273 9.78 3.35 -0.43
C ALA A 273 10.14 4.75 0.07
N ILE A 274 9.32 5.75 -0.19
CA ILE A 274 9.48 7.12 0.33
C ILE A 274 9.28 7.15 1.85
N PHE A 275 8.30 6.42 2.38
CA PHE A 275 8.18 6.25 3.83
C PHE A 275 9.39 5.52 4.43
N ALA A 276 9.93 4.52 3.75
CA ALA A 276 11.18 3.89 4.16
C ALA A 276 12.37 4.87 4.13
N LEU A 277 12.47 5.75 3.12
CA LEU A 277 13.49 6.81 3.07
C LEU A 277 13.35 7.80 4.23
N GLY A 278 12.12 8.11 4.68
CA GLY A 278 11.91 8.92 5.87
C GLY A 278 12.55 8.31 7.12
N ARG A 279 12.40 6.98 7.32
CA ARG A 279 13.11 6.25 8.38
C ARG A 279 14.62 6.23 8.15
N CYS A 280 15.05 6.08 6.89
CA CYS A 280 16.45 6.06 6.48
C CYS A 280 17.22 7.32 6.88
N LYS A 281 16.57 8.49 6.99
CA LYS A 281 17.17 9.72 7.53
C LYS A 281 17.82 9.51 8.91
N PHE A 282 17.28 8.60 9.72
CA PHE A 282 17.68 8.38 11.11
C PHE A 282 18.36 7.02 11.33
N GLN A 283 17.97 6.01 10.54
CA GLN A 283 18.39 4.61 10.71
C GLN A 283 19.17 4.05 9.52
N GLY A 284 19.54 4.89 8.54
CA GLY A 284 20.33 4.45 7.38
C GLY A 284 21.67 3.82 7.81
N ASN A 285 22.04 2.72 7.14
CA ASN A 285 23.24 1.92 7.46
C ASN A 285 24.55 2.69 7.31
N THR A 286 24.57 3.72 6.46
CA THR A 286 25.71 4.61 6.26
C THR A 286 25.30 6.07 6.38
N MET A 287 26.26 6.95 6.66
CA MET A 287 26.03 8.40 6.63
C MET A 287 25.59 8.88 5.24
N GLY A 288 26.10 8.22 4.18
CA GLY A 288 25.71 8.46 2.80
C GLY A 288 24.23 8.16 2.55
N ASP A 289 23.70 7.05 3.07
CA ASP A 289 22.27 6.72 2.96
C ASP A 289 21.39 7.75 3.69
N GLN A 290 21.78 8.16 4.90
CA GLN A 290 21.03 9.15 5.69
C GLN A 290 20.98 10.51 4.98
N LYS A 291 22.13 11.04 4.53
CA LYS A 291 22.20 12.31 3.80
C LYS A 291 21.57 12.22 2.41
N GLY A 292 21.75 11.09 1.73
CA GLY A 292 21.12 10.76 0.46
C GLY A 292 19.59 10.81 0.57
N ALA A 293 19.04 10.19 1.62
CA ALA A 293 17.60 10.20 1.89
C ALA A 293 17.07 11.63 2.07
N VAL A 294 17.74 12.47 2.87
CA VAL A 294 17.35 13.88 3.04
C VAL A 294 17.36 14.62 1.69
N ARG A 295 18.40 14.47 0.87
CA ARG A 295 18.50 15.14 -0.44
C ARG A 295 17.40 14.67 -1.40
N LEU A 296 17.19 13.36 -1.48
CA LEU A 296 16.21 12.77 -2.37
C LEU A 296 14.78 13.15 -1.96
N LEU A 297 14.44 13.13 -0.67
CA LEU A 297 13.13 13.53 -0.18
C LEU A 297 12.81 15.00 -0.52
N LYS A 298 13.78 15.90 -0.39
CA LYS A 298 13.62 17.29 -0.82
C LYS A 298 13.30 17.41 -2.30
N SER A 299 14.01 16.66 -3.15
CA SER A 299 13.72 16.61 -4.59
C SER A 299 12.34 16.02 -4.89
N LEU A 300 11.92 14.97 -4.17
CA LEU A 300 10.60 14.34 -4.36
C LEU A 300 9.44 15.19 -3.85
N CYS A 301 9.69 16.18 -2.97
CA CYS A 301 8.68 17.19 -2.62
C CYS A 301 8.30 18.10 -3.79
N GLU A 302 9.09 18.09 -4.87
CA GLU A 302 8.84 18.82 -6.13
C GLU A 302 8.37 17.87 -7.26
N ASP A 303 8.11 16.58 -6.97
CA ASP A 303 7.65 15.63 -7.98
C ASP A 303 6.31 16.08 -8.58
N SER A 304 6.16 15.88 -9.90
CA SER A 304 4.95 16.19 -10.65
C SER A 304 3.73 15.39 -10.17
N ASP A 305 3.93 14.16 -9.71
CA ASP A 305 2.85 13.31 -9.20
C ASP A 305 2.45 13.75 -7.77
N PRO A 306 1.19 14.19 -7.55
CA PRO A 306 0.76 14.66 -6.25
C PRO A 306 0.88 13.62 -5.15
N ARG A 307 0.74 12.32 -5.45
CA ARG A 307 0.82 11.23 -4.46
C ARG A 307 2.24 11.09 -3.92
N ILE A 308 3.21 11.16 -4.82
CA ILE A 308 4.64 11.12 -4.51
C ILE A 308 5.04 12.33 -3.67
N ARG A 309 4.59 13.52 -4.08
CA ARG A 309 4.83 14.76 -3.35
C ARG A 309 4.26 14.72 -1.93
N ILE A 310 3.03 14.23 -1.75
CA ILE A 310 2.41 14.08 -0.42
C ILE A 310 3.22 13.11 0.45
N ALA A 311 3.60 11.95 -0.08
CA ALA A 311 4.42 10.98 0.64
C ALA A 311 5.78 11.56 1.03
N ALA A 312 6.43 12.29 0.12
CA ALA A 312 7.74 12.91 0.35
C ALA A 312 7.66 14.00 1.41
N GLN A 313 6.62 14.83 1.41
CA GLN A 313 6.39 15.85 2.43
C GLN A 313 6.16 15.22 3.81
N ALA A 314 5.39 14.13 3.89
CA ALA A 314 5.20 13.40 5.15
C ALA A 314 6.53 12.79 5.64
N ALA A 315 7.35 12.20 4.76
CA ALA A 315 8.65 11.63 5.09
C ALA A 315 9.72 12.67 5.46
N ASP A 316 9.71 13.83 4.82
CA ASP A 316 10.60 14.94 5.15
C ASP A 316 10.27 15.52 6.54
N ARG A 317 8.98 15.64 6.88
CA ARG A 317 8.50 16.10 8.19
C ARG A 317 8.68 15.10 9.33
N LEU A 318 8.92 13.82 9.03
CA LEU A 318 9.12 12.79 10.06
C LEU A 318 10.28 13.18 11.01
N THR A 319 9.98 13.16 12.31
CA THR A 319 10.94 13.43 13.41
C THR A 319 11.48 12.13 14.02
N ARG A 320 12.47 12.24 14.93
CA ARG A 320 12.99 11.07 15.67
C ARG A 320 11.97 10.54 16.67
N GLU A 321 11.23 11.44 17.29
CA GLU A 321 10.16 11.14 18.25
C GLU A 321 9.02 10.38 17.57
N ASP A 322 8.62 10.81 16.38
CA ASP A 322 7.62 10.09 15.58
C ASP A 322 8.10 8.68 15.21
N LEU A 323 9.37 8.55 14.80
CA LEU A 323 9.96 7.25 14.49
C LEU A 323 9.98 6.30 15.69
N GLN A 324 10.29 6.81 16.89
CA GLN A 324 10.21 6.03 18.12
C GLN A 324 8.77 5.56 18.37
N ARG A 325 7.77 6.45 18.27
CA ARG A 325 6.36 6.09 18.42
C ARG A 325 5.94 5.00 17.43
N LEU A 326 6.34 5.11 16.17
CA LEU A 326 6.07 4.10 15.15
C LEU A 326 6.64 2.72 15.53
N THR A 327 7.86 2.70 16.06
CA THR A 327 8.55 1.46 16.46
C THR A 327 7.89 0.81 17.68
N TYR A 328 7.38 1.59 18.63
CA TYR A 328 6.71 1.06 19.83
C TYR A 328 5.24 0.73 19.60
N SER A 329 4.58 1.34 18.61
CA SER A 329 3.18 1.05 18.29
C SER A 329 2.96 -0.28 17.55
N SER A 330 4.04 -0.92 17.10
CA SER A 330 4.00 -2.19 16.36
C SER A 330 4.16 -3.44 17.24
N ASP A 331 4.41 -3.26 18.54
CA ASP A 331 4.51 -4.34 19.55
C ASP A 331 3.18 -4.54 20.28
#